data_AF-A0A6M1NH25-F1
#
_entry.id   AF-A0A6M1NH25-F1
#
_cell.length_a   1.000
_cell.length_b   1.000
_cell.length_c   1.000
_cell.angle_alpha   90.00
_cell.angle_beta   90.00
_cell.angle_gamma   90.00
#
_symmetry.space_group_name_H-M   'P 1'
#
loop_
_entity.id
_entity.type
_entity.pdbx_description
1 polymer ?
#
loop_
_entity_poly.entity_id
_entity_poly.type
_entity_poly.pdbx_seq_one_letter_code
_entity_poly.pdbx_strand_id
1 'polypeptide(L)'
;MEYKKKGDNENALAGFQDLRTNHSDYIGTYYHFAKFLEEQGRREEALEIYKVGMEIAQRLRNRHAYGELLSAYNMAMGMDEDEWDD
;
A
#
# COMPACT_ATOMS: atom_id res chain seq x y z
N MET A 1 18.00 -15.98 -1.80
CA MET A 1 16.89 -16.87 -1.39
C MET A 1 15.61 -16.27 -1.96
N GLU A 2 15.11 -16.78 -3.09
CA GLU A 2 14.18 -16.04 -3.99
C GLU A 2 13.01 -16.94 -4.42
N TYR A 3 12.09 -17.31 -3.52
CA TYR A 3 10.92 -18.14 -3.90
C TYR A 3 9.67 -17.93 -3.01
N LYS A 4 9.27 -16.70 -2.68
CA LYS A 4 8.02 -16.50 -1.92
C LYS A 4 6.92 -15.64 -2.55
N LYS A 5 7.17 -14.81 -3.55
CA LYS A 5 6.19 -13.75 -3.91
C LYS A 5 5.31 -13.99 -5.15
N LYS A 6 5.22 -15.20 -5.70
CA LYS A 6 4.35 -15.42 -6.89
C LYS A 6 2.90 -15.78 -6.57
N GLY A 7 2.62 -16.44 -5.44
CA GLY A 7 1.27 -16.87 -5.08
C GLY A 7 0.43 -15.80 -4.34
N ASP A 8 1.06 -14.98 -3.49
CA ASP A 8 0.34 -13.94 -2.74
C ASP A 8 -0.05 -12.73 -3.59
N ASN A 9 0.71 -12.46 -4.65
CA ASN A 9 0.42 -11.36 -5.57
C ASN A 9 -0.94 -11.50 -6.26
N GLU A 10 -1.37 -12.73 -6.60
CA GLU A 10 -2.64 -12.95 -7.32
C GLU A 10 -3.85 -12.69 -6.41
N ASN A 11 -3.77 -13.04 -5.12
CA ASN A 11 -4.83 -12.76 -4.15
C ASN A 11 -4.94 -11.27 -3.84
N ALA A 12 -3.79 -10.58 -3.70
CA ALA A 12 -3.76 -9.13 -3.54
C ALA A 12 -4.39 -8.43 -4.75
N LEU A 13 -4.08 -8.91 -5.96
CA LEU A 13 -4.64 -8.38 -7.20
C LEU A 13 -6.16 -8.61 -7.32
N ALA A 14 -6.67 -9.76 -6.86
CA ALA A 14 -8.09 -10.09 -6.90
C ALA A 14 -8.92 -9.23 -5.94
N GLY A 15 -8.50 -9.09 -4.68
CA GLY A 15 -9.15 -8.17 -3.72
C GLY A 15 -9.07 -6.71 -4.18
N PHE A 16 -7.97 -6.35 -4.82
CA PHE A 16 -7.77 -5.04 -5.43
C PHE A 16 -8.68 -4.77 -6.63
N GLN A 17 -8.89 -5.76 -7.51
CA GLN A 17 -9.79 -5.62 -8.65
C GLN A 17 -11.24 -5.41 -8.23
N ASP A 18 -11.69 -6.10 -7.17
CA ASP A 18 -13.04 -5.93 -6.63
C ASP A 18 -13.28 -4.51 -6.14
N LEU A 19 -12.35 -4.00 -5.33
CA LEU A 19 -12.44 -2.66 -4.78
C LEU A 19 -12.53 -1.60 -5.92
N ARG A 20 -11.83 -1.78 -7.06
CA ARG A 20 -11.74 -0.81 -8.19
C ARG A 20 -13.06 -0.59 -8.90
N THR A 21 -13.98 -1.53 -8.74
CA THR A 21 -15.25 -1.53 -9.46
C THR A 21 -16.29 -0.61 -8.83
N ASN A 22 -16.14 -0.24 -7.55
CA ASN A 22 -17.24 0.37 -6.78
C ASN A 22 -17.04 1.82 -6.31
N HIS A 23 -15.83 2.40 -6.35
CA HIS A 23 -15.59 3.75 -5.81
C HIS A 23 -14.69 4.60 -6.70
N SER A 24 -15.15 5.76 -7.13
CA SER A 24 -14.47 6.64 -8.10
C SER A 24 -13.40 7.57 -7.52
N ASP A 25 -13.29 7.73 -6.20
CA ASP A 25 -12.27 8.54 -5.50
C ASP A 25 -11.07 7.70 -5.02
N TYR A 26 -10.66 6.82 -5.91
CA TYR A 26 -10.15 5.49 -5.60
C TYR A 26 -8.71 5.41 -5.10
N ILE A 27 -8.04 6.53 -4.77
CA ILE A 27 -6.68 6.49 -4.21
C ILE A 27 -6.72 6.17 -2.70
N GLY A 28 -7.74 6.67 -1.98
CA GLY A 28 -7.93 6.35 -0.56
C GLY A 28 -8.12 4.85 -0.31
N THR A 29 -8.61 4.11 -1.30
CA THR A 29 -8.77 2.67 -1.22
C THR A 29 -7.43 1.92 -1.16
N TYR A 30 -6.38 2.41 -1.82
CA TYR A 30 -5.04 1.82 -1.70
C TYR A 30 -4.48 2.00 -0.29
N TYR A 31 -4.69 3.17 0.30
CA TYR A 31 -4.27 3.44 1.67
C TYR A 31 -4.98 2.50 2.66
N HIS A 32 -6.31 2.42 2.59
CA HIS A 32 -7.07 1.58 3.52
C HIS A 32 -6.79 0.09 3.33
N PHE A 33 -6.62 -0.38 2.09
CA PHE A 33 -6.30 -1.79 1.84
C PHE A 33 -4.89 -2.15 2.31
N ALA A 34 -3.91 -1.26 2.07
CA ALA A 34 -2.57 -1.46 2.59
C ALA A 34 -2.53 -1.44 4.12
N LYS A 35 -3.26 -0.53 4.78
CA LYS A 35 -3.42 -0.54 6.24
C LYS A 35 -4.05 -1.83 6.76
N PHE A 36 -5.09 -2.31 6.10
CA PHE A 36 -5.69 -3.61 6.44
C PHE A 36 -4.66 -4.74 6.34
N LEU A 37 -3.83 -4.78 5.30
CA LEU A 37 -2.77 -5.77 5.16
C LEU A 37 -1.70 -5.64 6.27
N GLU A 38 -1.35 -4.42 6.70
CA GLU A 38 -0.48 -4.21 7.87
C GLU A 38 -1.08 -4.83 9.14
N GLU A 39 -2.36 -4.61 9.41
CA GLU A 39 -3.06 -5.17 10.57
C GLU A 39 -3.12 -6.71 10.56
N GLN A 40 -3.10 -7.32 9.36
CA GLN A 40 -3.03 -8.77 9.20
C GLN A 40 -1.58 -9.31 9.28
N GLY A 41 -0.59 -8.48 9.58
CA GLY A 41 0.84 -8.86 9.60
C GLY A 41 1.44 -9.06 8.20
N ARG A 42 0.71 -8.71 7.13
CA ARG A 42 1.12 -8.87 5.72
C ARG A 42 1.82 -7.60 5.23
N ARG A 43 2.83 -7.15 6.00
CA ARG A 43 3.55 -5.89 5.77
C ARG A 43 4.13 -5.80 4.35
N GLU A 44 4.72 -6.87 3.85
CA GLU A 44 5.32 -6.88 2.50
C GLU A 44 4.29 -6.61 1.39
N GLU A 45 3.05 -7.06 1.56
CA GLU A 45 1.99 -6.83 0.58
C GLU A 45 1.42 -5.42 0.70
N ALA A 46 1.27 -4.91 1.92
CA ALA A 46 0.88 -3.53 2.17
C ALA A 46 1.81 -2.55 1.44
N LEU A 47 3.13 -2.78 1.52
CA LEU A 47 4.14 -1.97 0.85
C LEU A 47 3.98 -1.94 -0.68
N GLU A 48 3.64 -3.08 -1.28
CA GLU A 48 3.39 -3.14 -2.73
C GLU A 48 2.11 -2.39 -3.10
N ILE A 49 1.05 -2.51 -2.30
CA ILE A 49 -0.20 -1.76 -2.51
C ILE A 49 0.03 -0.24 -2.40
N TYR A 50 0.80 0.21 -1.42
CA TYR A 50 1.16 1.63 -1.30
C TYR A 50 1.90 2.13 -2.54
N LYS A 51 2.86 1.37 -3.08
CA LYS A 51 3.59 1.72 -4.30
C LYS A 51 2.65 1.86 -5.50
N VAL A 52 1.77 0.89 -5.71
CA VAL A 52 0.79 0.94 -6.82
C VAL A 52 -0.14 2.15 -6.66
N GLY A 53 -0.61 2.42 -5.45
CA GLY A 53 -1.42 3.62 -5.15
C GLY A 53 -0.67 4.91 -5.49
N MET A 54 0.62 4.99 -5.15
CA MET A 54 1.47 6.16 -5.43
C MET A 54 1.67 6.36 -6.94
N GLU A 55 1.89 5.30 -7.71
CA GLU A 55 1.99 5.39 -9.18
C GLU A 55 0.71 5.94 -9.80
N ILE A 56 -0.45 5.53 -9.29
CA ILE A 56 -1.75 5.97 -9.78
C ILE A 56 -2.03 7.41 -9.35
N ALA A 57 -1.74 7.76 -8.10
CA ALA A 57 -1.82 9.14 -7.61
C ALA A 57 -0.96 10.08 -8.45
N GLN A 58 0.25 9.65 -8.82
CA GLN A 58 1.15 10.40 -9.68
C GLN A 58 0.57 10.56 -11.11
N ARG A 59 0.04 9.48 -11.70
CA ARG A 59 -0.62 9.53 -13.02
C ARG A 59 -1.83 10.47 -13.04
N LEU A 60 -2.62 10.46 -11.96
CA LEU A 60 -3.77 11.33 -11.77
C LEU A 60 -3.40 12.75 -11.31
N ARG A 61 -2.11 13.03 -11.08
CA ARG A 61 -1.57 14.28 -10.52
C ARG A 61 -2.21 14.66 -9.17
N ASN A 62 -2.69 13.68 -8.42
CA ASN A 62 -3.26 13.88 -7.09
C ASN A 62 -2.12 13.90 -6.05
N ARG A 63 -1.56 15.09 -5.82
CA ARG A 63 -0.45 15.28 -4.87
C ARG A 63 -0.84 15.01 -3.42
N HIS A 64 -2.09 15.28 -3.06
CA HIS A 64 -2.58 15.06 -1.71
C HIS A 64 -2.56 13.56 -1.39
N ALA A 65 -3.20 12.76 -2.24
CA ALA A 65 -3.27 11.33 -2.05
C ALA A 65 -1.90 10.64 -2.20
N TYR A 66 -1.01 11.15 -3.08
CA TYR A 66 0.37 10.68 -3.15
C TYR A 66 1.11 10.90 -1.82
N GLY A 67 0.94 12.09 -1.21
CA GLY A 67 1.55 12.41 0.08
C GLY A 67 1.08 11.48 1.20
N GLU A 68 -0.23 11.25 1.30
CA GLU A 68 -0.81 10.34 2.30
C GLU A 68 -0.27 8.90 2.15
N LEU A 69 -0.20 8.40 0.92
CA LEU A 69 0.36 7.07 0.63
C LEU A 69 1.86 6.97 0.92
N LEU A 70 2.62 8.01 0.59
CA LEU A 70 4.07 8.04 0.85
C LEU A 70 4.36 8.05 2.35
N SER A 71 3.64 8.87 3.12
CA SER A 71 3.76 8.87 4.57
C SER A 71 3.44 7.50 5.15
N ALA A 72 2.33 6.89 4.72
CA ALA A 72 1.91 5.56 5.17
C ALA A 72 2.94 4.48 4.82
N TYR A 73 3.52 4.55 3.62
CA TYR A 73 4.58 3.66 3.17
C TYR A 73 5.85 3.77 4.04
N ASN A 74 6.28 4.99 4.39
CA ASN A 74 7.45 5.21 5.23
C ASN A 74 7.24 4.66 6.65
N MET A 75 6.06 4.92 7.24
CA MET A 75 5.65 4.32 8.51
C MET A 75 5.67 2.79 8.43
N ALA A 76 5.06 2.20 7.39
CA ALA A 76 5.00 0.76 7.19
C ALA A 76 6.39 0.12 6.96
N MET A 77 7.35 0.86 6.41
CA MET A 77 8.74 0.42 6.26
C MET A 77 9.50 0.42 7.59
N GLY A 78 9.00 1.12 8.61
CA GLY A 78 9.73 1.39 9.86
C GLY A 78 10.80 2.47 9.69
N MET A 79 10.65 3.37 8.71
CA MET A 79 11.59 4.47 8.47
C MET A 79 11.32 5.69 9.37
N ASP A 80 10.24 5.67 10.15
CA ASP A 80 9.89 6.67 11.17
C ASP A 80 10.23 6.21 12.60
N GLU A 81 10.73 4.98 12.78
CA GLU A 81 11.39 4.60 14.03
C GLU A 81 12.87 4.94 13.89
N ASP A 82 13.20 6.19 14.21
CA ASP A 82 14.41 6.42 15.00
C ASP A 82 14.32 5.42 16.18
N GLU A 83 15.04 4.30 16.06
CA GLU A 83 15.52 3.49 17.19
C GLU A 83 16.35 4.43 18.07
N TRP A 84 15.68 5.28 18.84
CA TRP A 84 16.20 5.96 20.00
C TRP A 84 15.83 5.12 21.22
N ASP A 85 16.39 3.91 21.26
CA ASP A 85 16.48 3.12 22.48
C ASP A 85 17.81 3.51 23.14
N ASP A 86 17.76 4.45 24.09
CA ASP A 86 18.85 4.78 25.03
C ASP A 86 18.71 3.92 26.29
#